data_AF-A0A2K5UCL1-F1
#
_entry.id   AF-A0A2K5UCL1-F1
#
_cell.length_a   1.000
_cell.length_b   1.000
_cell.length_c   1.000
_cell.angle_alpha   90.00
_cell.angle_beta   90.00
_cell.angle_gamma   90.00
#
_symmetry.space_group_name_H-M   'P 1'
#
loop_
_entity.id
_entity.type
_entity.pdbx_description
1 polymer ?
#
loop_
_entity_poly.entity_id
_entity_poly.type
_entity_poly.pdbx_seq_one_letter_code
_entity_poly.pdbx_strand_id
1 'polypeptide(L)'
;MEIYRPHKANAEEMTKYHSDDYIKFLRSIRPDNMSEYSKQMQRSSAVKLNKQQTDMAVNWAGGLHHAKKSEASGFCYVNNTVLAILELLKHHQRVLYIDIDVHHSDGMEEAFYTTDRVMTVSFHKYGEYFPGTGDLWDIGAGKGKYYAVNYPLQDGMDDKSYEAIFKPVMSKVMEMFQPSSVVLQCGSDSLSGDRLGCFNLTIKGHAKCVEFVKSFNLPMLMLGGGGYTICNVARCWTYETAVALDTEIPNELPYNDYFEYFEPDFKLHISPSNMTNQNTNEYLEKIKQRLFENLRMLPHAPRVQMQAIPEDAIPEESGDEDEEDPDKGISICSSDKRIACEEVLQF
;
A
#
# COMPACT_ATOMS: atom_id res chain seq x y z
N MET A 1 13.90 -1.66 -14.73
CA MET A 1 13.56 -1.54 -13.30
C MET A 1 14.35 -2.58 -12.55
N GLU A 2 14.82 -2.27 -11.34
CA GLU A 2 15.52 -3.24 -10.52
C GLU A 2 14.53 -4.22 -9.89
N ILE A 3 14.80 -5.53 -10.01
CA ILE A 3 13.92 -6.59 -9.51
C ILE A 3 14.62 -7.28 -8.35
N TYR A 4 13.96 -7.29 -7.19
CA TYR A 4 14.50 -7.86 -5.96
C TYR A 4 13.63 -9.00 -5.45
N ARG A 5 14.28 -10.05 -4.91
CA ARG A 5 13.62 -11.06 -4.08
C ARG A 5 13.58 -10.54 -2.63
N PRO A 6 12.42 -10.20 -2.06
CA PRO A 6 12.35 -9.73 -0.68
C PRO A 6 12.65 -10.84 0.31
N HIS A 7 13.21 -10.48 1.47
CA HIS A 7 13.38 -11.42 2.57
C HIS A 7 12.03 -11.83 3.18
N LYS A 8 12.01 -12.98 3.85
CA LYS A 8 10.90 -13.34 4.74
C LYS A 8 11.07 -12.52 6.03
N ALA A 9 10.11 -11.67 6.36
CA ALA A 9 10.22 -10.90 7.59
C ALA A 9 10.13 -11.80 8.82
N ASN A 10 10.90 -11.46 9.85
CA ASN A 10 10.91 -12.18 11.11
C ASN A 10 9.77 -11.70 12.05
N ALA A 11 9.62 -12.33 13.22
CA ALA A 11 8.57 -11.95 14.17
C ALA A 11 8.79 -10.54 14.77
N GLU A 12 10.05 -10.20 15.09
CA GLU A 12 10.44 -8.91 15.67
C GLU A 12 10.13 -7.74 14.72
N GLU A 13 10.28 -7.93 13.41
CA GLU A 13 9.90 -6.95 12.40
C GLU A 13 8.38 -6.67 12.39
N MET A 14 7.55 -7.70 12.64
CA MET A 14 6.10 -7.61 12.63
C MET A 14 5.52 -7.05 13.94
N THR A 15 6.13 -7.36 15.09
CA THR A 15 5.67 -6.88 16.40
C THR A 15 6.00 -5.40 16.66
N LYS A 16 6.71 -4.73 15.75
CA LYS A 16 6.85 -3.25 15.75
C LYS A 16 5.51 -2.52 15.50
N TYR A 17 4.48 -3.24 15.03
CA TYR A 17 3.08 -2.79 15.07
C TYR A 17 2.18 -3.78 15.83
N HIS A 18 2.18 -5.06 15.43
CA HIS A 18 1.28 -6.08 15.94
C HIS A 18 1.60 -6.52 17.37
N SER A 19 0.65 -7.14 18.07
CA SER A 19 0.93 -7.76 19.37
C SER A 19 1.72 -9.08 19.23
N ASP A 20 2.62 -9.34 20.17
CA ASP A 20 3.48 -10.54 20.15
C ASP A 20 2.69 -11.84 20.19
N ASP A 21 1.61 -11.90 20.98
CA ASP A 21 0.73 -13.08 21.02
C ASP A 21 0.00 -13.31 19.69
N TYR A 22 -0.38 -12.26 18.96
CA TYR A 22 -1.01 -12.38 17.64
C TYR A 22 -0.01 -12.88 16.58
N ILE A 23 1.22 -12.35 16.55
CA ILE A 23 2.28 -12.84 15.65
C ILE A 23 2.71 -14.26 16.00
N LYS A 24 2.79 -14.60 17.30
CA LYS A 24 3.04 -15.96 17.80
C LYS A 24 1.93 -16.94 17.40
N PHE A 25 0.66 -16.52 17.46
CA PHE A 25 -0.48 -17.28 16.94
C PHE A 25 -0.35 -17.51 15.43
N LEU A 26 -0.16 -16.45 14.63
CA LEU A 26 0.03 -16.56 13.18
C LEU A 26 1.22 -17.43 12.76
N ARG A 27 2.27 -17.54 13.60
CA ARG A 27 3.43 -18.40 13.38
C ARG A 27 3.19 -19.88 13.75
N SER A 28 2.12 -20.19 14.50
CA SER A 28 1.85 -21.52 15.06
C SER A 28 0.95 -22.42 14.20
N ILE A 29 0.50 -21.93 13.05
CA ILE A 29 -0.52 -22.55 12.19
C ILE A 29 0.17 -23.01 10.87
N ARG A 30 0.22 -24.33 10.54
CA ARG A 30 0.99 -24.99 9.43
C ARG A 30 0.05 -25.88 8.56
N PRO A 31 0.28 -26.35 7.31
CA PRO A 31 -0.80 -26.92 6.44
C PRO A 31 -1.64 -28.03 7.10
N ASP A 32 -0.88 -28.99 7.60
CA ASP A 32 -1.13 -30.15 8.43
C ASP A 32 -1.78 -29.84 9.81
N ASN A 33 -1.95 -28.55 10.10
CA ASN A 33 -2.67 -27.91 11.22
C ASN A 33 -3.04 -26.44 10.82
N MET A 34 -3.64 -26.30 9.61
CA MET A 34 -3.99 -25.11 8.76
C MET A 34 -3.14 -24.66 7.52
N SER A 35 -1.97 -23.97 7.57
CA SER A 35 -1.30 -23.41 6.34
C SER A 35 0.24 -23.12 6.37
N GLU A 36 1.04 -23.48 5.33
CA GLU A 36 2.46 -23.07 5.17
C GLU A 36 2.55 -21.75 4.37
N TYR A 37 3.13 -20.71 4.96
CA TYR A 37 3.10 -19.36 4.38
C TYR A 37 4.48 -18.72 4.14
N SER A 38 4.73 -18.35 2.88
CA SER A 38 5.72 -17.35 2.51
C SER A 38 5.13 -15.93 2.59
N LYS A 39 5.08 -15.34 3.78
CA LYS A 39 4.81 -13.89 3.93
C LYS A 39 6.11 -13.11 3.68
N GLN A 40 6.25 -12.64 2.44
CA GLN A 40 7.26 -11.65 2.05
C GLN A 40 6.81 -10.26 2.53
N MET A 41 7.73 -9.38 2.94
CA MET A 41 7.36 -8.10 3.54
C MET A 41 8.02 -6.90 2.86
N GLN A 42 7.32 -5.78 2.89
CA GLN A 42 7.64 -4.57 2.12
C GLN A 42 8.66 -3.65 2.80
N ARG A 43 9.22 -4.05 3.95
CA ARG A 43 10.18 -3.24 4.71
C ARG A 43 11.44 -2.94 3.88
N SER A 44 11.89 -3.90 3.06
CA SER A 44 13.01 -3.72 2.13
C SER A 44 12.76 -2.58 1.12
N SER A 45 11.53 -2.44 0.61
CA SER A 45 11.13 -1.32 -0.25
C SER A 45 11.19 0.03 0.49
N ALA A 46 10.71 0.08 1.74
CA ALA A 46 10.78 1.29 2.57
C ALA A 46 12.22 1.67 2.96
N VAL A 47 13.08 0.70 3.28
CA VAL A 47 14.51 0.91 3.54
C VAL A 47 15.23 1.47 2.30
N LYS A 48 14.91 0.98 1.09
CA LYS A 48 15.48 1.52 -0.16
C LYS A 48 15.11 2.99 -0.41
N LEU A 49 13.88 3.38 -0.08
CA LEU A 49 13.43 4.78 -0.14
C LEU A 49 14.15 5.64 0.92
N ASN A 50 14.21 5.18 2.18
CA ASN A 50 14.94 5.85 3.27
C ASN A 50 16.43 6.07 2.94
N LYS A 51 17.11 5.04 2.43
CA LYS A 51 18.53 5.10 2.00
C LYS A 51 18.73 5.81 0.66
N GLN A 52 17.70 6.42 0.08
CA GLN A 52 17.74 7.18 -1.19
C GLN A 52 18.33 6.38 -2.36
N GLN A 53 18.12 5.05 -2.36
CA GLN A 53 18.59 4.14 -3.41
C GLN A 53 17.61 4.05 -4.59
N THR A 54 16.41 4.61 -4.46
CA THR A 54 15.39 4.65 -5.51
C THR A 54 14.37 5.75 -5.21
N ASP A 55 13.77 6.33 -6.24
CA ASP A 55 12.66 7.28 -6.12
C ASP A 55 11.30 6.58 -5.98
N MET A 56 11.16 5.39 -6.57
CA MET A 56 9.91 4.63 -6.61
C MET A 56 10.16 3.14 -6.34
N ALA A 57 9.47 2.59 -5.33
CA ALA A 57 9.48 1.16 -5.04
C ALA A 57 8.08 0.57 -5.22
N VAL A 58 7.99 -0.61 -5.85
CA VAL A 58 6.72 -1.28 -6.17
C VAL A 58 6.66 -2.64 -5.48
N ASN A 59 5.53 -2.97 -4.84
CA ASN A 59 5.31 -4.28 -4.24
C ASN A 59 3.82 -4.68 -4.28
N TRP A 60 3.41 -5.28 -5.39
CA TRP A 60 2.06 -5.80 -5.66
C TRP A 60 1.61 -6.95 -4.73
N ALA A 61 2.54 -7.57 -3.98
CA ALA A 61 2.24 -8.69 -3.08
C ALA A 61 1.80 -8.25 -1.66
N GLY A 62 1.67 -6.93 -1.44
CA GLY A 62 1.07 -6.38 -0.23
C GLY A 62 0.10 -5.25 -0.56
N GLY A 63 -0.22 -4.44 0.45
CA GLY A 63 -1.37 -3.52 0.44
C GLY A 63 -2.53 -4.01 1.30
N LEU A 64 -2.28 -4.94 2.24
CA LEU A 64 -3.27 -5.62 3.08
C LEU A 64 -3.79 -4.68 4.19
N HIS A 65 -4.51 -3.64 3.80
CA HIS A 65 -4.85 -2.46 4.60
C HIS A 65 -5.84 -2.69 5.76
N HIS A 66 -6.61 -3.80 5.75
CA HIS A 66 -7.60 -4.12 6.80
C HIS A 66 -6.99 -4.79 8.05
N ALA A 67 -5.74 -5.26 7.99
CA ALA A 67 -5.13 -5.99 9.10
C ALA A 67 -4.95 -5.07 10.32
N LYS A 68 -5.45 -5.53 11.47
CA LYS A 68 -5.47 -4.78 12.73
C LYS A 68 -4.29 -5.16 13.63
N LYS A 69 -4.12 -4.45 14.75
CA LYS A 69 -2.99 -4.68 15.66
C LYS A 69 -2.95 -6.10 16.25
N SER A 70 -4.11 -6.71 16.53
CA SER A 70 -4.21 -8.02 17.19
C SER A 70 -5.19 -9.01 16.53
N GLU A 71 -5.71 -8.69 15.33
CA GLU A 71 -6.67 -9.55 14.62
C GLU A 71 -6.55 -9.40 13.09
N ALA A 72 -7.06 -10.42 12.38
CA ALA A 72 -7.18 -10.42 10.93
C ALA A 72 -8.58 -9.95 10.51
N SER A 73 -8.67 -9.15 9.46
CA SER A 73 -9.91 -8.61 8.91
C SER A 73 -9.79 -8.45 7.40
N GLY A 74 -10.89 -8.57 6.64
CA GLY A 74 -10.90 -8.33 5.18
C GLY A 74 -9.80 -9.07 4.40
N PHE A 75 -9.62 -10.37 4.64
CA PHE A 75 -8.53 -11.22 4.12
C PHE A 75 -7.09 -10.81 4.52
N CYS A 76 -6.94 -9.71 5.27
CA CYS A 76 -5.67 -9.14 5.68
C CYS A 76 -5.22 -9.66 7.06
N TYR A 77 -4.03 -10.25 7.14
CA TYR A 77 -3.50 -10.85 8.38
C TYR A 77 -2.40 -10.02 9.06
N VAL A 78 -1.50 -9.43 8.28
CA VAL A 78 -0.37 -8.63 8.76
C VAL A 78 -0.37 -7.35 7.97
N ASN A 79 -0.36 -6.21 8.64
CA ASN A 79 -0.42 -4.91 8.00
C ASN A 79 0.98 -4.50 7.53
N ASN A 80 1.38 -5.05 6.38
CA ASN A 80 2.63 -4.72 5.70
C ASN A 80 2.80 -3.19 5.49
N THR A 81 1.69 -2.47 5.34
CA THR A 81 1.66 -1.06 4.96
C THR A 81 1.94 -0.18 6.17
N VAL A 82 1.34 -0.46 7.33
CA VAL A 82 1.71 0.18 8.61
C VAL A 82 3.19 -0.06 8.92
N LEU A 83 3.69 -1.28 8.73
CA LEU A 83 5.09 -1.62 8.98
C LEU A 83 6.06 -0.89 8.02
N ALA A 84 5.67 -0.65 6.77
CA ALA A 84 6.43 0.17 5.83
C ALA A 84 6.41 1.66 6.20
N ILE A 85 5.25 2.21 6.60
CA ILE A 85 5.14 3.61 7.06
C ILE A 85 5.95 3.83 8.35
N LEU A 86 5.95 2.89 9.29
CA LEU A 86 6.78 2.95 10.50
C LEU A 86 8.29 2.98 10.20
N GLU A 87 8.73 2.36 9.10
CA GLU A 87 10.11 2.46 8.64
C GLU A 87 10.38 3.83 7.98
N LEU A 88 9.48 4.30 7.09
CA LEU A 88 9.58 5.64 6.48
C LEU A 88 9.61 6.76 7.53
N LEU A 89 8.85 6.62 8.62
CA LEU A 89 8.80 7.57 9.74
C LEU A 89 10.12 7.72 10.52
N LYS A 90 11.17 6.93 10.23
CA LYS A 90 12.53 7.21 10.74
C LYS A 90 13.16 8.44 10.10
N HIS A 91 12.97 8.63 8.78
CA HIS A 91 13.60 9.72 8.01
C HIS A 91 12.58 10.78 7.57
N HIS A 92 11.33 10.39 7.31
CA HIS A 92 10.28 11.26 6.80
C HIS A 92 9.44 11.82 7.96
N GLN A 93 9.54 13.14 8.19
CA GLN A 93 8.77 13.83 9.24
C GLN A 93 7.25 13.66 9.06
N ARG A 94 6.80 13.68 7.79
CA ARG A 94 5.42 13.44 7.37
C ARG A 94 5.39 12.46 6.21
N VAL A 95 4.58 11.41 6.34
CA VAL A 95 4.31 10.39 5.31
C VAL A 95 2.84 10.47 4.93
N LEU A 96 2.53 10.55 3.64
CA LEU A 96 1.15 10.52 3.14
C LEU A 96 0.78 9.10 2.75
N TYR A 97 -0.35 8.61 3.24
CA TYR A 97 -0.98 7.38 2.77
C TYR A 97 -2.19 7.72 1.88
N ILE A 98 -2.24 7.12 0.70
CA ILE A 98 -3.32 7.26 -0.28
C ILE A 98 -3.84 5.87 -0.61
N ASP A 99 -5.16 5.72 -0.62
CA ASP A 99 -5.84 4.46 -0.85
C ASP A 99 -6.96 4.63 -1.88
N ILE A 100 -6.92 3.80 -2.93
CA ILE A 100 -7.89 3.79 -4.06
C ILE A 100 -8.55 2.41 -4.26
N ASP A 101 -8.45 1.55 -3.25
CA ASP A 101 -9.29 0.35 -3.10
C ASP A 101 -10.77 0.72 -3.03
N VAL A 102 -11.67 -0.22 -3.38
CA VAL A 102 -13.11 0.03 -3.22
C VAL A 102 -13.54 0.01 -1.74
N HIS A 103 -12.74 -0.57 -0.84
CA HIS A 103 -13.02 -0.66 0.60
C HIS A 103 -12.30 0.44 1.40
N HIS A 104 -12.89 0.90 2.52
CA HIS A 104 -12.19 1.83 3.41
C HIS A 104 -10.97 1.16 4.06
N SER A 105 -9.84 1.87 4.05
CA SER A 105 -8.55 1.47 4.62
C SER A 105 -8.50 1.48 6.16
N ASP A 106 -9.44 0.79 6.79
CA ASP A 106 -9.75 0.93 8.22
C ASP A 106 -8.64 0.46 9.18
N GLY A 107 -7.79 -0.50 8.79
CA GLY A 107 -6.61 -0.88 9.56
C GLY A 107 -5.47 0.16 9.47
N MET A 108 -5.39 0.88 8.35
CA MET A 108 -4.44 1.99 8.16
C MET A 108 -4.84 3.23 8.93
N GLU A 109 -6.13 3.59 8.85
CA GLU A 109 -6.68 4.71 9.59
C GLU A 109 -6.57 4.49 11.10
N GLU A 110 -7.01 3.33 11.61
CA GLU A 110 -6.91 2.98 13.04
C GLU A 110 -5.47 3.07 13.58
N ALA A 111 -4.49 2.57 12.81
CA ALA A 111 -3.08 2.56 13.22
C ALA A 111 -2.49 3.97 13.40
N PHE A 112 -3.02 4.97 12.71
CA PHE A 112 -2.50 6.34 12.70
C PHE A 112 -3.50 7.41 13.19
N TYR A 113 -4.70 7.01 13.62
CA TYR A 113 -5.84 7.89 13.96
C TYR A 113 -5.54 9.02 14.97
N THR A 114 -4.46 8.89 15.75
CA THR A 114 -4.05 9.84 16.79
C THR A 114 -2.72 10.57 16.53
N THR A 115 -2.12 10.47 15.34
CA THR A 115 -0.84 11.14 15.01
C THR A 115 -0.96 12.21 13.92
N ASP A 116 -0.16 13.26 14.03
CA ASP A 116 0.04 14.35 13.07
C ASP A 116 1.17 14.06 12.05
N ARG A 117 1.85 12.92 12.18
CA ARG A 117 2.97 12.51 11.32
C ARG A 117 2.58 11.67 10.10
N VAL A 118 1.37 11.12 10.08
CA VAL A 118 0.82 10.37 8.95
C VAL A 118 -0.53 10.98 8.61
N MET A 119 -0.83 11.13 7.33
CA MET A 119 -2.17 11.46 6.85
C MET A 119 -2.71 10.27 6.07
N THR A 120 -3.92 9.82 6.38
CA THR A 120 -4.65 8.80 5.60
C THR A 120 -5.69 9.47 4.72
N VAL A 121 -5.68 9.12 3.43
CA VAL A 121 -6.68 9.58 2.45
C VAL A 121 -7.22 8.38 1.69
N SER A 122 -8.52 8.11 1.81
CA SER A 122 -9.17 6.93 1.20
C SER A 122 -10.42 7.33 0.41
N PHE A 123 -10.57 6.74 -0.78
CA PHE A 123 -11.66 7.00 -1.73
C PHE A 123 -12.45 5.72 -2.04
N HIS A 124 -13.41 5.39 -1.19
CA HIS A 124 -14.01 4.06 -1.09
C HIS A 124 -15.56 4.08 -1.18
N LYS A 125 -16.19 2.94 -1.43
CA LYS A 125 -17.65 2.80 -1.31
C LYS A 125 -18.07 2.88 0.15
N TYR A 126 -19.15 3.62 0.42
CA TYR A 126 -19.73 3.76 1.76
C TYR A 126 -21.26 3.63 1.74
N GLY A 127 -21.82 3.03 2.78
CA GLY A 127 -23.22 2.63 2.88
C GLY A 127 -23.45 1.15 2.51
N GLU A 128 -23.91 0.36 3.48
CA GLU A 128 -24.14 -1.10 3.39
C GLU A 128 -22.98 -1.88 2.73
N TYR A 129 -21.74 -1.53 3.10
CA TYR A 129 -20.52 -2.10 2.53
C TYR A 129 -19.44 -2.35 3.59
N PHE A 130 -18.52 -3.27 3.30
CA PHE A 130 -17.38 -3.57 4.17
C PHE A 130 -16.30 -2.48 4.04
N PRO A 131 -15.60 -2.08 5.12
CA PRO A 131 -15.70 -2.53 6.52
C PRO A 131 -16.77 -1.82 7.36
N GLY A 132 -17.50 -0.83 6.81
CA GLY A 132 -18.54 -0.09 7.53
C GLY A 132 -18.05 1.11 8.34
N THR A 133 -16.83 1.58 8.07
CA THR A 133 -16.21 2.81 8.59
C THR A 133 -15.78 3.71 7.41
N GLY A 134 -15.33 4.93 7.68
CA GLY A 134 -14.89 5.88 6.63
C GLY A 134 -15.95 6.93 6.30
N ASP A 135 -16.76 7.35 7.28
CA ASP A 135 -17.71 8.43 7.07
C ASP A 135 -16.98 9.77 6.82
N LEU A 136 -17.67 10.73 6.21
CA LEU A 136 -17.22 12.12 6.08
C LEU A 136 -16.95 12.80 7.44
N TRP A 137 -17.43 12.22 8.54
CA TRP A 137 -17.20 12.65 9.91
C TRP A 137 -16.03 11.92 10.60
N ASP A 138 -15.49 10.84 10.02
CA ASP A 138 -14.30 10.14 10.50
C ASP A 138 -13.06 10.95 10.09
N ILE A 139 -12.61 11.82 11.00
CA ILE A 139 -11.58 12.85 10.76
C ILE A 139 -10.38 12.76 11.71
N GLY A 140 -10.20 11.64 12.42
CA GLY A 140 -9.10 11.45 13.36
C GLY A 140 -9.33 12.09 14.74
N ALA A 141 -8.50 11.72 15.70
CA ALA A 141 -8.64 12.08 17.12
C ALA A 141 -7.34 12.64 17.72
N GLY A 142 -7.45 13.42 18.80
CA GLY A 142 -6.29 14.00 19.48
C GLY A 142 -5.44 14.86 18.53
N LYS A 143 -4.17 14.48 18.31
CA LYS A 143 -3.29 15.13 17.32
C LYS A 143 -3.63 14.78 15.87
N GLY A 144 -4.13 13.56 15.62
CA GLY A 144 -4.52 13.09 14.29
C GLY A 144 -5.83 13.68 13.78
N LYS A 145 -6.47 14.58 14.53
CA LYS A 145 -7.66 15.28 14.06
C LYS A 145 -7.33 16.19 12.87
N TYR A 146 -8.09 16.02 11.78
CA TYR A 146 -7.86 16.56 10.43
C TYR A 146 -6.71 15.89 9.64
N TYR A 147 -6.17 14.77 10.13
CA TYR A 147 -5.17 13.93 9.43
C TYR A 147 -5.75 12.61 8.89
N ALA A 148 -7.02 12.30 9.18
CA ALA A 148 -7.81 11.34 8.41
C ALA A 148 -8.74 12.09 7.43
N VAL A 149 -8.82 11.61 6.19
CA VAL A 149 -9.52 12.26 5.07
C VAL A 149 -10.29 11.21 4.26
N ASN A 150 -11.55 10.99 4.62
CA ASN A 150 -12.39 9.98 3.97
C ASN A 150 -13.31 10.58 2.91
N TYR A 151 -13.30 9.98 1.73
CA TYR A 151 -14.19 10.31 0.62
C TYR A 151 -15.17 9.16 0.39
N PRO A 152 -16.32 9.12 1.10
CA PRO A 152 -17.34 8.10 0.91
C PRO A 152 -18.03 8.25 -0.46
N LEU A 153 -18.18 7.15 -1.19
CA LEU A 153 -18.74 7.08 -2.55
C LEU A 153 -19.89 6.06 -2.68
N GLN A 154 -20.65 6.21 -3.76
CA GLN A 154 -21.74 5.31 -4.17
C GLN A 154 -21.35 4.48 -5.41
N ASP A 155 -22.19 3.52 -5.80
CA ASP A 155 -21.91 2.58 -6.90
C ASP A 155 -21.76 3.27 -8.27
N GLY A 156 -21.08 2.59 -9.19
CA GLY A 156 -20.98 2.98 -10.59
C GLY A 156 -20.04 4.16 -10.87
N MET A 157 -19.21 4.56 -9.90
CA MET A 157 -18.20 5.62 -10.05
C MET A 157 -17.36 5.44 -11.32
N ASP A 158 -17.28 6.49 -12.15
CA ASP A 158 -16.61 6.50 -13.45
C ASP A 158 -15.31 7.33 -13.47
N ASP A 159 -14.42 7.03 -14.42
CA ASP A 159 -13.12 7.69 -14.64
C ASP A 159 -13.13 9.22 -14.55
N LYS A 160 -14.16 9.88 -15.10
CA LYS A 160 -14.24 11.34 -15.18
C LYS A 160 -14.65 11.93 -13.85
N SER A 161 -15.66 11.32 -13.23
CA SER A 161 -16.15 11.69 -11.90
C SER A 161 -15.05 11.50 -10.84
N TYR A 162 -14.30 10.39 -10.92
CA TYR A 162 -13.19 10.09 -10.01
C TYR A 162 -12.01 11.05 -10.20
N GLU A 163 -11.56 11.28 -11.44
CA GLU A 163 -10.49 12.25 -11.72
C GLU A 163 -10.84 13.68 -11.24
N ALA A 164 -12.10 14.08 -11.40
CA ALA A 164 -12.61 15.40 -10.99
C ALA A 164 -12.74 15.61 -9.47
N ILE A 165 -12.63 14.54 -8.67
CA ILE A 165 -12.54 14.63 -7.20
C ILE A 165 -11.11 14.36 -6.70
N PHE A 166 -10.42 13.36 -7.27
CA PHE A 166 -9.09 12.92 -6.84
C PHE A 166 -8.06 14.02 -7.05
N LYS A 167 -7.94 14.58 -8.27
CA LYS A 167 -6.91 15.59 -8.56
C LYS A 167 -7.05 16.86 -7.69
N PRO A 168 -8.25 17.44 -7.48
CA PRO A 168 -8.42 18.57 -6.55
C PRO A 168 -8.19 18.24 -5.08
N VAL A 169 -8.69 17.10 -4.57
CA VAL A 169 -8.49 16.70 -3.16
C VAL A 169 -7.01 16.45 -2.90
N MET A 170 -6.34 15.66 -3.75
CA MET A 170 -4.93 15.34 -3.58
C MET A 170 -4.02 16.56 -3.77
N SER A 171 -4.37 17.50 -4.66
CA SER A 171 -3.68 18.81 -4.72
C SER A 171 -3.74 19.53 -3.38
N LYS A 172 -4.92 19.58 -2.75
CA LYS A 172 -5.10 20.29 -1.48
C LYS A 172 -4.46 19.56 -0.30
N VAL A 173 -4.44 18.23 -0.31
CA VAL A 173 -3.66 17.40 0.63
C VAL A 173 -2.17 17.73 0.52
N MET A 174 -1.59 17.73 -0.69
CA MET A 174 -0.16 18.04 -0.88
C MET A 174 0.18 19.47 -0.43
N GLU A 175 -0.67 20.45 -0.75
CA GLU A 175 -0.50 21.86 -0.33
C GLU A 175 -0.52 22.04 1.20
N MET A 176 -1.46 21.38 1.90
CA MET A 176 -1.69 21.56 3.33
C MET A 176 -0.82 20.67 4.22
N PHE A 177 -0.64 19.41 3.83
CA PHE A 177 0.11 18.41 4.62
C PHE A 177 1.59 18.39 4.27
N GLN A 178 1.98 18.75 3.04
CA GLN A 178 3.37 18.82 2.58
C GLN A 178 4.18 17.56 2.99
N PRO A 179 3.79 16.36 2.53
CA PRO A 179 4.50 15.13 2.87
C PRO A 179 5.93 15.12 2.30
N SER A 180 6.76 14.24 2.85
CA SER A 180 8.14 14.02 2.40
C SER A 180 8.37 12.63 1.79
N SER A 181 7.36 11.76 1.85
CA SER A 181 7.26 10.47 1.14
C SER A 181 5.78 10.10 1.05
N VAL A 182 5.42 9.29 0.05
CA VAL A 182 4.06 8.85 -0.22
C VAL A 182 4.00 7.32 -0.28
N VAL A 183 2.96 6.73 0.30
CA VAL A 183 2.59 5.33 0.10
C VAL A 183 1.23 5.32 -0.59
N LEU A 184 1.15 4.70 -1.76
CA LEU A 184 -0.06 4.55 -2.57
C LEU A 184 -0.44 3.07 -2.62
N GLN A 185 -1.59 2.73 -2.05
CA GLN A 185 -2.25 1.43 -2.21
C GLN A 185 -3.08 1.49 -3.50
N CYS A 186 -2.93 0.50 -4.39
CA CYS A 186 -3.62 0.42 -5.68
C CYS A 186 -4.59 -0.78 -5.72
N GLY A 187 -5.61 -0.76 -4.86
CA GLY A 187 -6.66 -1.78 -4.78
C GLY A 187 -7.48 -1.86 -6.08
N SER A 188 -7.30 -2.96 -6.80
CA SER A 188 -7.79 -3.15 -8.16
C SER A 188 -9.24 -3.65 -8.23
N ASP A 189 -9.93 -3.76 -7.10
CA ASP A 189 -11.38 -4.04 -7.04
C ASP A 189 -12.26 -2.80 -7.24
N SER A 190 -11.68 -1.60 -7.21
CA SER A 190 -12.31 -0.36 -7.68
C SER A 190 -12.55 -0.32 -9.21
N LEU A 191 -12.14 -1.35 -9.95
CA LEU A 191 -12.33 -1.47 -11.40
C LEU A 191 -13.72 -1.98 -11.81
N SER A 192 -14.13 -1.54 -13.00
CA SER A 192 -15.26 -2.08 -13.77
C SER A 192 -15.15 -3.60 -13.93
N GLY A 193 -16.21 -4.31 -13.51
CA GLY A 193 -16.31 -5.76 -13.65
C GLY A 193 -15.47 -6.57 -12.66
N ASP A 194 -15.13 -6.00 -11.50
CA ASP A 194 -14.68 -6.80 -10.36
C ASP A 194 -15.79 -7.74 -9.83
N ARG A 195 -15.44 -8.70 -8.97
CA ARG A 195 -16.38 -9.68 -8.38
C ARG A 195 -17.01 -9.24 -7.06
N LEU A 196 -16.37 -8.33 -6.32
CA LEU A 196 -16.84 -7.80 -5.04
C LEU A 196 -17.05 -6.28 -5.10
N GLY A 197 -16.21 -5.57 -5.86
CA GLY A 197 -16.34 -4.14 -6.12
C GLY A 197 -17.51 -3.80 -7.05
N CYS A 198 -18.09 -2.61 -6.86
CA CYS A 198 -19.20 -2.09 -7.67
C CYS A 198 -18.97 -0.64 -8.15
N PHE A 199 -17.71 -0.28 -8.39
CA PHE A 199 -17.34 0.89 -9.19
C PHE A 199 -17.26 0.54 -10.69
N ASN A 200 -17.03 1.53 -11.53
CA ASN A 200 -17.02 1.41 -13.00
C ASN A 200 -15.74 2.00 -13.62
N LEU A 201 -14.63 2.03 -12.87
CA LEU A 201 -13.35 2.58 -13.34
C LEU A 201 -12.69 1.70 -14.41
N THR A 202 -12.05 2.32 -15.39
CA THR A 202 -11.12 1.63 -16.29
C THR A 202 -9.72 1.62 -15.71
N ILE A 203 -8.86 0.74 -16.23
CA ILE A 203 -7.41 0.73 -15.94
C ILE A 203 -6.76 2.10 -16.22
N LYS A 204 -7.29 2.91 -17.15
CA LYS A 204 -6.81 4.27 -17.41
C LYS A 204 -7.32 5.29 -16.39
N GLY A 205 -8.55 5.14 -15.90
CA GLY A 205 -9.08 5.95 -14.78
C GLY A 205 -8.31 5.70 -13.49
N HIS A 206 -8.01 4.42 -13.21
CA HIS A 206 -7.23 4.00 -12.05
C HIS A 206 -5.78 4.51 -12.13
N ALA A 207 -5.05 4.21 -13.21
CA ALA A 207 -3.65 4.57 -13.36
C ALA A 207 -3.38 6.09 -13.45
N LYS A 208 -4.39 6.91 -13.78
CA LYS A 208 -4.33 8.38 -13.64
C LYS A 208 -4.09 8.84 -12.20
N CYS A 209 -4.44 8.03 -11.21
CA CYS A 209 -4.14 8.30 -9.81
C CYS A 209 -2.64 8.13 -9.54
N VAL A 210 -2.04 7.04 -10.05
CA VAL A 210 -0.58 6.82 -10.02
C VAL A 210 0.16 7.94 -10.76
N GLU A 211 -0.24 8.27 -11.99
CA GLU A 211 0.31 9.37 -12.79
C GLU A 211 0.29 10.69 -12.01
N PHE A 212 -0.85 11.01 -11.38
CA PHE A 212 -1.00 12.26 -10.64
C PHE A 212 -0.16 12.31 -9.38
N VAL A 213 -0.10 11.22 -8.59
CA VAL A 213 0.72 11.15 -7.38
C VAL A 213 2.21 11.22 -7.73
N LYS A 214 2.63 10.50 -8.78
CA LYS A 214 4.00 10.53 -9.31
C LYS A 214 4.44 11.94 -9.73
N SER A 215 3.52 12.75 -10.26
CA SER A 215 3.81 14.13 -10.70
C SER A 215 4.30 15.09 -9.59
N PHE A 216 4.15 14.73 -8.31
CA PHE A 216 4.68 15.50 -7.17
C PHE A 216 6.17 15.24 -6.88
N ASN A 217 6.79 14.25 -7.51
CA ASN A 217 8.24 13.93 -7.39
C ASN A 217 8.70 13.71 -5.94
N LEU A 218 7.94 12.90 -5.17
CA LEU A 218 8.29 12.48 -3.81
C LEU A 218 8.64 10.98 -3.78
N PRO A 219 9.51 10.53 -2.84
CA PRO A 219 9.81 9.11 -2.65
C PRO A 219 8.54 8.29 -2.43
N MET A 220 8.23 7.38 -3.36
CA MET A 220 6.90 6.79 -3.53
C MET A 220 6.94 5.26 -3.44
N LEU A 221 6.07 4.70 -2.59
CA LEU A 221 5.88 3.26 -2.40
C LEU A 221 4.52 2.85 -2.97
N MET A 222 4.50 2.11 -4.09
CA MET A 222 3.30 1.59 -4.73
C MET A 222 3.02 0.15 -4.29
N LEU A 223 1.79 -0.11 -3.84
CA LEU A 223 1.36 -1.40 -3.32
C LEU A 223 0.16 -1.95 -4.11
N GLY A 224 -0.07 -3.26 -4.01
CA GLY A 224 -1.34 -3.85 -4.43
C GLY A 224 -2.48 -3.53 -3.46
N GLY A 225 -3.45 -4.42 -3.35
CA GLY A 225 -4.64 -4.25 -2.53
C GLY A 225 -5.65 -5.36 -2.80
N GLY A 226 -6.94 -5.04 -2.73
CA GLY A 226 -8.01 -5.88 -3.26
C GLY A 226 -7.95 -6.05 -4.79
N GLY A 227 -8.85 -6.88 -5.32
CA GLY A 227 -8.92 -7.21 -6.74
C GLY A 227 -9.25 -8.69 -6.97
N TYR A 228 -10.45 -8.97 -7.48
CA TYR A 228 -11.04 -10.31 -7.48
C TYR A 228 -11.41 -10.81 -8.89
N THR A 229 -11.54 -9.91 -9.88
CA THR A 229 -11.43 -10.25 -11.32
C THR A 229 -9.95 -10.26 -11.73
N ILE A 230 -9.25 -11.35 -11.41
CA ILE A 230 -7.77 -11.47 -11.48
C ILE A 230 -7.13 -11.06 -12.81
N CYS A 231 -7.79 -11.24 -13.94
CA CYS A 231 -7.27 -10.83 -15.25
C CYS A 231 -7.19 -9.29 -15.36
N ASN A 232 -8.15 -8.57 -14.76
CA ASN A 232 -8.14 -7.12 -14.71
C ASN A 232 -7.11 -6.59 -13.70
N VAL A 233 -6.87 -7.32 -12.60
CA VAL A 233 -5.79 -7.04 -11.64
C VAL A 233 -4.42 -7.12 -12.32
N ALA A 234 -4.16 -8.21 -13.05
CA ALA A 234 -2.93 -8.40 -13.81
C ALA A 234 -2.74 -7.27 -14.85
N ARG A 235 -3.78 -6.95 -15.63
CA ARG A 235 -3.76 -5.82 -16.58
C ARG A 235 -3.50 -4.47 -15.91
N CYS A 236 -4.11 -4.22 -14.74
CA CYS A 236 -4.01 -2.96 -14.00
C CYS A 236 -2.58 -2.74 -13.49
N TRP A 237 -2.08 -3.63 -12.65
CA TRP A 237 -0.75 -3.49 -12.05
C TRP A 237 0.38 -3.58 -13.09
N THR A 238 0.19 -4.28 -14.22
CA THR A 238 1.11 -4.19 -15.38
C THR A 238 1.13 -2.77 -15.97
N TYR A 239 -0.03 -2.15 -16.23
CA TYR A 239 -0.10 -0.80 -16.77
C TYR A 239 0.41 0.26 -15.79
N GLU A 240 0.13 0.11 -14.50
CA GLU A 240 0.65 1.01 -13.46
C GLU A 240 2.16 0.89 -13.25
N THR A 241 2.72 -0.32 -13.42
CA THR A 241 4.18 -0.50 -13.51
C THR A 241 4.76 0.27 -14.70
N ALA A 242 4.07 0.29 -15.84
CA ALA A 242 4.50 1.06 -17.01
C ALA A 242 4.39 2.59 -16.80
N VAL A 243 3.37 3.06 -16.07
CA VAL A 243 3.24 4.47 -15.63
C VAL A 243 4.33 4.86 -14.62
N ALA A 244 4.70 3.97 -13.69
CA ALA A 244 5.81 4.19 -12.78
C ALA A 244 7.17 4.37 -13.51
N LEU A 245 7.30 3.81 -14.71
CA LEU A 245 8.51 3.84 -15.53
C LEU A 245 8.48 4.89 -16.66
N ASP A 246 7.42 5.70 -16.77
CA ASP A 246 7.18 6.63 -17.90
C ASP A 246 7.22 5.97 -19.28
N THR A 247 6.82 4.70 -19.38
CA THR A 247 6.81 3.92 -20.63
C THR A 247 5.40 3.66 -21.14
N GLU A 248 5.12 4.00 -22.40
CA GLU A 248 3.93 3.47 -23.08
C GLU A 248 4.13 1.99 -23.44
N ILE A 249 3.09 1.18 -23.22
CA ILE A 249 3.02 -0.23 -23.63
C ILE A 249 1.81 -0.45 -24.55
N PRO A 250 1.88 -1.37 -25.53
CA PRO A 250 0.79 -1.58 -26.48
C PRO A 250 -0.46 -2.13 -25.79
N ASN A 251 -1.63 -1.88 -26.40
CA ASN A 251 -2.89 -2.47 -25.95
C ASN A 251 -3.02 -3.95 -26.33
N GLU A 252 -2.18 -4.46 -27.23
CA GLU A 252 -2.06 -5.88 -27.55
C GLU A 252 -1.25 -6.57 -26.44
N LEU A 253 -1.79 -7.60 -25.79
CA LEU A 253 -1.05 -8.34 -24.78
C LEU A 253 0.07 -9.17 -25.43
N PRO A 254 1.29 -9.21 -24.85
CA PRO A 254 2.31 -10.16 -25.27
C PRO A 254 1.93 -11.58 -24.85
N TYR A 255 2.39 -12.58 -25.62
CA TYR A 255 2.26 -13.98 -25.22
C TYR A 255 2.96 -14.24 -23.88
N ASN A 256 2.32 -15.02 -23.02
CA ASN A 256 2.76 -15.36 -21.68
C ASN A 256 2.08 -16.66 -21.22
N ASP A 257 2.57 -17.26 -20.14
CA ASP A 257 2.10 -18.55 -19.60
C ASP A 257 0.59 -18.60 -19.27
N TYR A 258 -0.04 -17.44 -19.09
CA TYR A 258 -1.47 -17.29 -18.77
C TYR A 258 -2.27 -16.60 -19.89
N PHE A 259 -1.75 -16.54 -21.13
CA PHE A 259 -2.34 -15.76 -22.22
C PHE A 259 -3.82 -16.08 -22.51
N GLU A 260 -4.22 -17.35 -22.35
CA GLU A 260 -5.60 -17.83 -22.51
C GLU A 260 -6.59 -17.22 -21.49
N TYR A 261 -6.11 -16.74 -20.32
CA TYR A 261 -6.94 -16.08 -19.31
C TYR A 261 -7.47 -14.70 -19.77
N PHE A 262 -6.95 -14.17 -20.89
CA PHE A 262 -7.32 -12.87 -21.46
C PHE A 262 -8.20 -13.00 -22.71
N GLU A 263 -8.78 -14.17 -22.95
CA GLU A 263 -9.86 -14.33 -23.93
C GLU A 263 -11.07 -13.42 -23.64
N PRO A 264 -11.83 -13.00 -24.67
CA PRO A 264 -11.63 -13.29 -26.09
C PRO A 264 -10.82 -12.21 -26.83
N ASP A 265 -10.41 -11.13 -26.14
CA ASP A 265 -9.91 -9.91 -26.79
C ASP A 265 -8.38 -9.79 -26.80
N PHE A 266 -7.70 -10.45 -25.85
CA PHE A 266 -6.26 -10.37 -25.63
C PHE A 266 -5.74 -8.92 -25.49
N LYS A 267 -6.57 -8.02 -24.94
CA LYS A 267 -6.23 -6.60 -24.76
C LYS A 267 -5.80 -6.26 -23.34
N LEU A 268 -5.00 -5.22 -23.19
CA LEU A 268 -4.60 -4.65 -21.90
C LEU A 268 -5.73 -3.85 -21.26
N HIS A 269 -6.37 -2.95 -22.00
CA HIS A 269 -7.36 -2.02 -21.45
C HIS A 269 -8.79 -2.56 -21.50
N ILE A 270 -9.50 -2.45 -20.37
CA ILE A 270 -10.93 -2.74 -20.25
C ILE A 270 -11.79 -1.52 -20.60
N SER A 271 -13.02 -1.78 -21.05
CA SER A 271 -14.07 -0.76 -21.18
C SER A 271 -14.91 -0.67 -19.89
N PRO A 272 -15.52 0.50 -19.59
CA PRO A 272 -16.50 0.59 -18.52
C PRO A 272 -17.79 -0.15 -18.89
N SER A 273 -18.50 -0.66 -17.89
CA SER A 273 -19.83 -1.25 -18.03
C SER A 273 -20.92 -0.18 -18.24
N ASN A 274 -22.13 -0.62 -18.57
CA ASN A 274 -23.33 0.23 -18.62
C ASN A 274 -23.96 0.50 -17.23
N MET A 275 -23.23 0.28 -16.13
CA MET A 275 -23.67 0.61 -14.78
C MET A 275 -23.92 2.12 -14.62
N THR A 276 -25.06 2.48 -14.03
CA THR A 276 -25.39 3.88 -13.70
C THR A 276 -24.49 4.37 -12.58
N ASN A 277 -23.74 5.46 -12.82
CA ASN A 277 -23.04 6.17 -11.75
C ASN A 277 -24.05 6.85 -10.82
N GLN A 278 -24.09 6.44 -9.55
CA GLN A 278 -24.98 7.00 -8.53
C GLN A 278 -24.41 8.27 -7.87
N ASN A 279 -23.13 8.59 -8.12
CA ASN A 279 -22.44 9.76 -7.58
C ASN A 279 -22.79 11.02 -8.38
N THR A 280 -23.85 11.72 -7.98
CA THR A 280 -24.23 12.98 -8.65
C THR A 280 -23.18 14.08 -8.40
N ASN A 281 -23.04 15.01 -9.35
CA ASN A 281 -22.12 16.15 -9.20
C ASN A 281 -22.40 16.97 -7.92
N GLU A 282 -23.67 17.08 -7.49
CA GLU A 282 -24.04 17.76 -6.25
C GLU A 282 -23.54 17.02 -5.00
N TYR A 283 -23.66 15.68 -4.97
CA TYR A 283 -23.14 14.82 -3.91
C TYR A 283 -21.61 14.96 -3.80
N LEU A 284 -20.90 14.85 -4.93
CA LEU A 284 -19.44 14.96 -4.99
C LEU A 284 -18.93 16.38 -4.63
N GLU A 285 -19.55 17.44 -5.15
CA GLU A 285 -19.15 18.81 -4.77
C GLU A 285 -19.40 19.08 -3.28
N LYS A 286 -20.49 18.57 -2.70
CA LYS A 286 -20.79 18.70 -1.27
C LYS A 286 -19.75 18.01 -0.38
N ILE A 287 -19.33 16.78 -0.73
CA ILE A 287 -18.26 16.06 -0.01
C ILE A 287 -16.93 16.80 -0.18
N LYS A 288 -16.54 17.12 -1.42
CA LYS A 288 -15.29 17.83 -1.72
C LYS A 288 -15.18 19.16 -0.98
N GLN A 289 -16.26 19.96 -0.93
CA GLN A 289 -16.29 21.21 -0.17
C GLN A 289 -16.05 20.97 1.33
N ARG A 290 -16.68 19.94 1.91
CA ARG A 290 -16.48 19.58 3.32
C ARG A 290 -15.07 19.10 3.63
N LEU A 291 -14.46 18.32 2.74
CA LEU A 291 -13.06 17.92 2.87
C LEU A 291 -12.11 19.13 2.73
N PHE A 292 -12.42 20.09 1.86
CA PHE A 292 -11.67 21.35 1.76
C PHE A 292 -11.83 22.23 3.01
N GLU A 293 -12.96 22.19 3.72
CA GLU A 293 -13.08 22.81 5.06
C GLU A 293 -12.18 22.12 6.08
N ASN A 294 -12.22 20.79 6.16
CA ASN A 294 -11.38 20.01 7.08
C ASN A 294 -9.88 20.26 6.82
N LEU A 295 -9.44 20.19 5.55
CA LEU A 295 -8.05 20.42 5.16
C LEU A 295 -7.56 21.84 5.49
N ARG A 296 -8.42 22.87 5.44
CA ARG A 296 -8.06 24.25 5.83
C ARG A 296 -7.74 24.40 7.33
N MET A 297 -8.10 23.42 8.17
CA MET A 297 -7.79 23.44 9.61
C MET A 297 -6.32 23.06 9.91
N LEU A 298 -5.59 22.51 8.93
CA LEU A 298 -4.18 22.13 9.09
C LEU A 298 -3.25 23.37 9.15
N PRO A 299 -2.23 23.35 10.01
CA PRO A 299 -1.26 24.45 10.11
C PRO A 299 -0.32 24.44 8.89
N HIS A 300 -0.39 25.47 8.05
CA HIS A 300 0.44 25.63 6.83
C HIS A 300 1.97 25.61 7.09
N ALA A 301 2.42 25.75 8.34
CA ALA A 301 3.82 25.69 8.74
C ALA A 301 3.96 25.07 10.15
N PRO A 302 4.54 23.86 10.31
CA PRO A 302 4.72 23.23 11.61
C PRO A 302 5.95 23.77 12.36
N ARG A 303 5.87 23.85 13.69
CA ARG A 303 7.06 24.01 14.55
C ARG A 303 7.76 22.66 14.71
N VAL A 304 9.03 22.59 14.34
CA VAL A 304 9.82 21.35 14.36
C VAL A 304 10.40 21.10 15.75
N GLN A 305 10.33 19.86 16.21
CA GLN A 305 11.11 19.35 17.35
C GLN A 305 11.77 18.04 16.89
N MET A 306 13.10 18.04 16.74
CA MET A 306 13.83 16.89 16.22
C MET A 306 13.76 15.70 17.19
N GLN A 307 13.59 14.50 16.64
CA GLN A 307 13.72 13.23 17.35
C GLN A 307 15.02 12.55 16.91
N ALA A 308 15.63 11.74 17.77
CA ALA A 308 16.75 10.90 17.38
C ALA A 308 16.26 9.77 16.46
N ILE A 309 17.03 9.47 15.41
CA ILE A 309 16.73 8.42 14.44
C ILE A 309 17.08 7.06 15.08
N PRO A 310 16.13 6.11 15.21
CA PRO A 310 16.45 4.73 15.62
C PRO A 310 17.18 3.98 14.50
N GLU A 311 18.05 3.04 14.86
CA GLU A 311 18.86 2.26 13.91
C GLU A 311 18.02 1.53 12.84
N ASP A 312 18.61 1.30 11.67
CA ASP A 312 17.97 0.58 10.57
C ASP A 312 17.66 -0.87 10.93
N ALA A 313 16.53 -1.38 10.43
CA ALA A 313 16.03 -2.70 10.80
C ALA A 313 16.78 -3.87 10.11
N ILE A 314 17.79 -3.56 9.30
CA ILE A 314 18.63 -4.51 8.55
C ILE A 314 20.09 -4.05 8.74
N PRO A 315 20.90 -4.76 9.55
CA PRO A 315 22.31 -4.45 9.72
C PRO A 315 23.11 -4.60 8.41
N GLU A 316 24.20 -3.85 8.26
CA GLU A 316 25.08 -3.92 7.09
C GLU A 316 26.10 -5.06 7.19
N GLU A 317 25.62 -6.28 7.46
CA GLU A 317 26.43 -7.52 7.39
C GLU A 317 25.86 -8.50 6.34
N SER A 318 25.91 -8.05 5.08
CA SER A 318 25.96 -8.93 3.91
C SER A 318 26.92 -8.32 2.89
N GLY A 319 28.23 -8.54 3.10
CA GLY A 319 29.20 -8.40 2.02
C GLY A 319 28.88 -9.43 0.93
N ASP A 320 29.21 -9.12 -0.32
CA ASP A 320 28.62 -9.74 -1.51
C ASP A 320 28.78 -11.27 -1.57
N GLU A 321 27.78 -12.04 -1.11
CA GLU A 321 27.68 -13.50 -1.32
C GLU A 321 27.34 -13.84 -2.80
N ASP A 322 27.00 -12.84 -3.62
CA ASP A 322 26.65 -12.99 -5.05
C ASP A 322 27.85 -13.33 -5.98
N GLU A 323 29.09 -13.46 -5.47
CA GLU A 323 30.24 -14.00 -6.22
C GLU A 323 30.54 -15.51 -5.96
N GLU A 324 29.84 -16.19 -5.04
CA GLU A 324 30.14 -17.62 -4.77
C GLU A 324 29.46 -18.61 -5.75
N ASP A 325 30.32 -19.28 -6.55
CA ASP A 325 29.99 -20.33 -7.52
C ASP A 325 29.18 -21.51 -6.92
N PRO A 326 27.94 -21.76 -7.39
CA PRO A 326 27.01 -22.70 -6.76
C PRO A 326 27.41 -24.19 -6.83
N ASP A 327 28.39 -24.57 -7.66
CA ASP A 327 28.90 -25.95 -7.71
C ASP A 327 30.02 -26.23 -6.66
N LYS A 328 30.43 -25.24 -5.85
CA LYS A 328 31.45 -25.43 -4.80
C LYS A 328 30.84 -25.90 -3.47
N GLY A 329 30.88 -27.21 -3.24
CA GLY A 329 30.49 -27.82 -1.96
C GLY A 329 31.28 -27.27 -0.76
N ILE A 330 30.56 -26.66 0.19
CA ILE A 330 31.13 -26.05 1.41
C ILE A 330 31.79 -27.12 2.29
N SER A 331 33.00 -26.83 2.78
CA SER A 331 33.75 -27.73 3.67
C SER A 331 33.09 -27.89 5.04
N ILE A 332 33.15 -29.09 5.61
CA ILE A 332 32.66 -29.40 6.98
C ILE A 332 33.33 -28.48 8.03
N CYS A 333 34.60 -28.09 7.82
CA CYS A 333 35.30 -27.15 8.68
C CYS A 333 34.65 -25.74 8.75
N SER A 334 33.83 -25.37 7.75
CA SER A 334 33.06 -24.12 7.72
C SER A 334 31.74 -24.24 8.51
N SER A 335 31.14 -25.44 8.54
CA SER A 335 29.94 -25.75 9.34
C SER A 335 30.22 -25.56 10.82
N ASP A 336 31.28 -26.20 11.32
CA ASP A 336 31.50 -26.35 12.76
C ASP A 336 31.83 -25.01 13.45
N LYS A 337 32.34 -24.04 12.69
CA LYS A 337 32.54 -22.65 13.16
C LYS A 337 31.24 -21.89 13.43
N ARG A 338 30.13 -22.24 12.77
CA ARG A 338 28.82 -21.58 13.00
C ARG A 338 28.11 -22.10 14.26
N ILE A 339 28.45 -23.32 14.72
CA ILE A 339 27.83 -23.95 15.90
C ILE A 339 28.48 -23.47 17.22
N ALA A 340 29.79 -23.19 17.20
CA ALA A 340 30.57 -22.92 18.42
C ALA A 340 30.29 -21.58 19.14
N CYS A 341 29.40 -20.72 18.63
CA CYS A 341 29.13 -19.40 19.21
C CYS A 341 27.91 -19.33 20.16
N GLU A 342 27.03 -20.33 20.19
CA GLU A 342 25.75 -20.22 20.94
C GLU A 342 25.80 -20.74 22.40
N GLU A 343 26.82 -21.48 22.83
CA GLU A 343 26.84 -22.17 24.13
C GLU A 343 27.53 -21.41 25.30
N VAL A 344 27.97 -20.15 25.13
CA VAL A 344 28.67 -19.40 26.20
C VAL A 344 28.02 -18.07 26.52
N LEU A 345 26.88 -18.10 27.23
CA LEU A 345 26.44 -17.04 28.15
C LEU A 345 25.32 -17.52 29.11
N GLN A 346 25.68 -18.39 30.06
CA GLN A 346 24.89 -18.63 31.29
C GLN A 346 25.80 -18.49 32.51
N PHE A 347 25.64 -17.39 33.26
CA PHE A 347 25.62 -17.31 34.74
C PHE A 347 25.27 -15.89 35.19
#